data_AF-A0A9W6TB38-F1
#
_entry.id   AF-A0A9W6TB38-F1
#
_cell.length_a   1.000
_cell.length_b   1.000
_cell.length_c   1.000
_cell.angle_alpha   90.00
_cell.angle_beta   90.00
_cell.angle_gamma   90.00
#
_symmetry.space_group_name_H-M   'P 1'
#
loop_
_entity.id
_entity.type
_entity.pdbx_description
1 polymer ?
#
loop_
_entity_poly.entity_id
_entity_poly.type
_entity_poly.pdbx_seq_one_letter_code
_entity_poly.pdbx_strand_id
1 'polypeptide(L)'
;MAFSLSISGICAALTFVALFTAAEAWLPPIVAKGNKLFDSDTGKEFRVKGMAYYPRPNSGKLSTVDNYDWAADEHEDVWKPHLKILADPGVNTVRLYSVDPSKKHDKFISACSDAGIYVLVGMAAP
;
A
#
# COMPACT_ATOMS: atom_id res chain seq x y z
N MET A 1 -70.71 -25.05 -12.70
CA MET A 1 -69.96 -24.41 -13.80
C MET A 1 -68.79 -23.69 -13.11
N ALA A 2 -67.62 -24.33 -12.94
CA ALA A 2 -66.49 -24.33 -13.89
C ALA A 2 -65.97 -22.87 -14.05
N PHE A 3 -64.81 -22.38 -13.57
CA PHE A 3 -63.37 -22.77 -13.63
C PHE A 3 -62.62 -21.82 -12.63
N SER A 4 -61.75 -22.24 -11.69
CA SER A 4 -60.33 -22.67 -11.78
C SER A 4 -59.26 -21.56 -11.62
N LEU A 5 -58.25 -21.84 -10.75
CA LEU A 5 -56.83 -21.39 -10.74
C LEU A 5 -56.54 -19.89 -10.45
N SER A 6 -55.49 -19.46 -9.73
CA SER A 6 -54.25 -20.11 -9.27
C SER A 6 -53.66 -19.34 -8.07
N ILE A 7 -53.09 -20.08 -7.13
CA ILE A 7 -52.06 -19.60 -6.19
C ILE A 7 -50.80 -19.30 -7.01
N SER A 8 -50.16 -18.15 -6.81
CA SER A 8 -48.70 -17.93 -6.90
C SER A 8 -48.39 -16.47 -7.16
N GLY A 9 -47.54 -15.87 -6.32
CA GLY A 9 -46.99 -14.56 -6.61
C GLY A 9 -46.35 -13.80 -5.46
N ILE A 10 -45.97 -14.43 -4.33
CA ILE A 10 -45.05 -13.81 -3.38
C ILE A 10 -43.63 -14.04 -3.92
N CYS A 11 -43.16 -13.13 -4.76
CA CYS A 11 -41.73 -12.95 -5.00
C CYS A 11 -41.40 -11.48 -4.73
N ALA A 12 -41.28 -11.15 -3.44
CA ALA A 12 -40.58 -9.96 -3.02
C ALA A 12 -39.10 -10.10 -3.43
N ALA A 13 -38.74 -9.49 -4.56
CA ALA A 13 -37.35 -9.37 -4.96
C ALA A 13 -36.66 -8.36 -4.02
N LEU A 14 -36.02 -8.87 -2.96
CA LEU A 14 -35.04 -8.13 -2.18
C LEU A 14 -33.78 -8.00 -3.04
N THR A 15 -33.70 -6.94 -3.84
CA THR A 15 -32.44 -6.52 -4.48
C THR A 15 -31.49 -6.05 -3.38
N PHE A 16 -30.60 -6.93 -2.93
CA PHE A 16 -29.47 -6.57 -2.08
C PHE A 16 -28.43 -5.86 -2.97
N VAL A 17 -28.56 -4.54 -3.11
CA VAL A 17 -27.51 -3.72 -3.70
C VAL A 17 -26.37 -3.68 -2.69
N ALA A 18 -25.38 -4.56 -2.86
CA ALA A 18 -24.12 -4.44 -2.16
C ALA A 18 -23.43 -3.17 -2.69
N LEU A 19 -23.60 -2.07 -1.97
CA LEU A 19 -22.73 -0.91 -2.04
C LEU A 19 -21.34 -1.35 -1.56
N PHE A 20 -20.54 -1.93 -2.47
CA PHE A 20 -19.10 -1.93 -2.31
C PHE A 20 -18.65 -0.48 -2.47
N THR A 21 -18.72 0.28 -1.39
CA THR A 21 -17.83 1.42 -1.26
C THR A 21 -16.43 0.83 -1.26
N ALA A 22 -15.69 1.04 -2.35
CA ALA A 22 -14.24 0.96 -2.27
C ALA A 22 -13.83 2.04 -1.27
N ALA A 23 -13.81 1.68 0.02
CA ALA A 23 -13.01 2.43 0.96
C ALA A 23 -11.61 2.37 0.35
N GLU A 24 -11.00 3.53 0.08
CA GLU A 24 -9.55 3.58 -0.08
C GLU A 24 -8.98 3.11 1.26
N ALA A 25 -8.83 1.80 1.40
CA ALA A 25 -8.34 1.17 2.59
C ALA A 25 -6.83 1.33 2.56
N TRP A 26 -6.39 2.49 3.03
CA TRP A 26 -5.02 2.69 3.43
C TRP A 26 -4.62 1.61 4.42
N LEU A 27 -3.33 1.26 4.41
CA LEU A 27 -2.83 0.30 5.40
C LEU A 27 -3.15 0.79 6.83
N PRO A 28 -3.63 -0.10 7.70
CA PRO A 28 -3.90 0.24 9.10
C PRO A 28 -2.65 0.84 9.75
N PRO A 29 -2.77 1.95 10.52
CA PRO A 29 -1.65 2.47 11.27
C PRO A 29 -0.99 1.41 12.17
N ILE A 30 0.34 1.35 12.16
CA ILE A 30 1.10 0.51 13.10
C ILE A 30 1.30 1.28 14.42
N VAL A 31 0.86 0.69 15.52
CA VAL A 31 0.89 1.29 16.85
C VAL A 31 1.92 0.59 17.73
N ALA A 32 2.77 1.38 18.39
CA ALA A 32 3.71 0.87 19.38
C ALA A 32 3.03 0.64 20.73
N LYS A 33 3.22 -0.54 21.33
CA LYS A 33 2.80 -0.85 22.71
C LYS A 33 3.96 -1.53 23.44
N GLY A 34 4.51 -0.84 24.43
CA GLY A 34 5.75 -1.29 25.11
C GLY A 34 6.90 -1.38 24.12
N ASN A 35 7.46 -2.58 23.94
CA ASN A 35 8.58 -2.86 23.04
C ASN A 35 8.18 -3.55 21.71
N LYS A 36 6.89 -3.56 21.36
CA LYS A 36 6.34 -4.25 20.19
C LYS A 36 5.46 -3.33 19.35
N LEU A 37 5.31 -3.70 18.07
CA LEU A 37 4.45 -3.03 17.10
C LEU A 37 3.19 -3.88 16.84
N PHE A 38 2.06 -3.23 16.62
CA PHE A 38 0.77 -3.88 16.39
C PHE A 38 -0.02 -3.18 15.29
N ASP A 39 -0.71 -3.95 14.47
CA ASP A 39 -1.67 -3.45 13.50
C ASP A 39 -2.92 -2.88 14.23
N SER A 40 -3.34 -1.66 13.91
CA SER A 40 -4.42 -0.97 14.63
C SER A 40 -5.77 -1.65 14.52
N ASP A 41 -6.03 -2.32 13.40
CA ASP A 41 -7.36 -2.83 13.05
C ASP A 41 -7.52 -4.26 13.57
N THR A 42 -6.49 -5.09 13.38
CA THR A 42 -6.51 -6.51 13.75
C THR A 42 -5.96 -6.76 15.15
N GLY A 43 -5.19 -5.82 15.71
CA GLY A 43 -4.49 -5.99 16.99
C GLY A 43 -3.36 -7.02 16.96
N LYS A 44 -3.04 -7.60 15.79
CA LYS A 44 -1.96 -8.59 15.65
C LYS A 44 -0.60 -7.93 15.77
N GLU A 45 0.37 -8.67 16.32
CA GLU A 45 1.76 -8.19 16.38
C GLU A 45 2.31 -7.99 14.96
N PHE A 46 2.76 -6.78 14.68
CA PHE A 46 3.41 -6.42 13.42
C PHE A 46 4.90 -6.73 13.51
N ARG A 47 5.40 -7.57 12.60
CA ARG A 47 6.82 -7.89 12.47
C ARG A 47 7.34 -7.33 11.16
N VAL A 48 8.38 -6.52 11.25
CA VAL A 48 9.04 -5.91 10.09
C VAL A 48 9.77 -7.00 9.30
N LYS A 49 9.34 -7.21 8.04
CA LYS A 49 10.04 -7.94 6.98
C LYS A 49 10.56 -6.89 6.01
N GLY A 50 11.67 -6.27 6.41
CA GLY A 50 12.14 -5.01 5.83
C GLY A 50 13.13 -5.18 4.69
N MET A 51 13.12 -4.23 3.75
CA MET A 51 14.17 -4.04 2.74
C MET A 51 14.68 -2.59 2.75
N ALA A 52 15.99 -2.40 2.62
CA ALA A 52 16.57 -1.10 2.34
C ALA A 52 16.29 -0.70 0.89
N TYR A 53 15.67 0.46 0.66
CA TYR A 53 15.33 0.91 -0.68
C TYR A 53 16.08 2.20 -1.04
N TYR A 54 17.11 2.04 -1.88
CA TYR A 54 17.91 3.14 -2.40
C TYR A 54 18.49 2.71 -3.76
N PRO A 55 17.69 2.76 -4.85
CA PRO A 55 18.13 2.32 -6.15
C PRO A 55 19.25 3.24 -6.64
N ARG A 56 20.41 2.66 -6.98
CA ARG A 56 21.52 3.41 -7.55
C ARG A 56 21.87 2.88 -8.93
N PRO A 57 21.85 3.72 -9.97
CA PRO A 57 22.36 3.34 -11.28
C PRO A 57 23.84 2.96 -11.16
N ASN A 58 24.25 1.88 -11.83
CA ASN A 58 25.65 1.45 -11.87
C ASN A 58 26.52 2.32 -12.81
N SER A 59 25.90 3.18 -13.62
CA SER A 59 26.57 4.08 -14.57
C SER A 59 25.71 5.30 -14.91
N GLY A 60 26.30 6.28 -15.60
CA GLY A 60 25.61 7.51 -16.02
C GLY A 60 25.69 8.64 -14.99
N LYS A 61 25.08 9.78 -15.29
CA LYS A 61 25.20 10.99 -14.43
C LYS A 61 24.67 10.79 -13.02
N LEU A 62 23.68 9.91 -12.85
CA LEU A 62 23.05 9.62 -11.56
C LEU A 62 23.82 8.57 -10.73
N SER A 63 24.84 7.89 -11.28
CA SER A 63 25.58 6.87 -10.52
C SER A 63 26.49 7.47 -9.44
N THR A 64 26.81 8.77 -9.55
CA THR A 64 27.65 9.50 -8.61
C THR A 64 26.84 10.45 -7.72
N VAL A 65 25.51 10.46 -7.84
CA VAL A 65 24.66 11.33 -7.03
C VAL A 65 24.32 10.59 -5.74
N ASP A 66 24.75 11.18 -4.63
CA ASP A 66 24.37 10.76 -3.29
C ASP A 66 23.09 11.48 -2.85
N ASN A 67 22.36 10.86 -1.94
CA ASN A 67 21.11 11.34 -1.36
C ASN A 67 20.02 11.74 -2.37
N TYR A 68 19.93 11.02 -3.47
CA TYR A 68 18.88 11.26 -4.46
C TYR A 68 17.56 10.64 -4.02
N ASP A 69 16.49 11.44 -4.04
CA ASP A 69 15.14 10.98 -3.70
C ASP A 69 14.50 10.23 -4.87
N TRP A 70 14.64 8.91 -4.85
CA TRP A 70 14.03 8.01 -5.81
C TRP A 70 12.57 7.66 -5.51
N ALA A 71 12.03 8.05 -4.36
CA ALA A 71 10.64 7.79 -3.99
C ALA A 71 9.69 8.88 -4.50
N ALA A 72 10.21 9.97 -5.05
CA ALA A 72 9.39 11.02 -5.65
C ALA A 72 8.53 10.49 -6.81
N ASP A 73 7.36 11.10 -6.99
CA ASP A 73 6.35 10.70 -7.98
C ASP A 73 6.86 10.79 -9.44
N GLU A 74 7.88 11.61 -9.69
CA GLU A 74 8.54 11.76 -10.98
C GLU A 74 9.38 10.53 -11.40
N HIS A 75 9.63 9.60 -10.47
CA HIS A 75 10.40 8.37 -10.70
C HIS A 75 9.52 7.11 -10.72
N GLU A 76 8.21 7.27 -10.97
CA GLU A 76 7.22 6.17 -10.98
C GLU A 76 7.63 4.99 -11.85
N ASP A 77 8.21 5.24 -13.01
CA ASP A 77 8.71 4.23 -13.95
C ASP A 77 9.83 3.37 -13.35
N VAL A 78 10.61 3.94 -12.42
CA VAL A 78 11.71 3.25 -11.74
C VAL A 78 11.19 2.45 -10.55
N TRP A 79 10.40 3.06 -9.66
CA TRP A 79 10.07 2.41 -8.39
C TRP A 79 8.90 1.44 -8.46
N LYS A 80 7.95 1.64 -9.38
CA LYS A 80 6.73 0.82 -9.46
C LYS A 80 7.00 -0.65 -9.78
N PRO A 81 7.89 -1.01 -10.72
CA PRO A 81 8.28 -2.41 -10.93
C PRO A 81 8.97 -3.03 -9.72
N HIS A 82 9.76 -2.24 -8.98
CA HIS A 82 10.47 -2.72 -7.80
C HIS A 82 9.51 -3.10 -6.66
N LEU A 83 8.47 -2.30 -6.40
CA LEU A 83 7.48 -2.61 -5.35
C LEU A 83 6.80 -3.96 -5.59
N LYS A 84 6.48 -4.28 -6.85
CA LYS A 84 5.93 -5.60 -7.21
C LYS A 84 6.91 -6.73 -6.87
N ILE A 85 8.18 -6.58 -7.24
CA ILE A 85 9.23 -7.58 -6.96
C ILE A 85 9.45 -7.74 -5.45
N LEU A 86 9.34 -6.66 -4.67
CA LEU A 86 9.48 -6.71 -3.21
C LEU A 86 8.28 -7.38 -2.53
N ALA A 87 7.07 -7.18 -3.06
CA ALA A 87 5.86 -7.80 -2.54
C ALA A 87 5.86 -9.33 -2.72
N ASP A 88 6.42 -9.85 -3.83
CA ASP A 88 6.46 -11.29 -4.14
C ASP A 88 7.06 -12.17 -3.01
N PRO A 89 8.24 -11.85 -2.42
CA PRO A 89 8.77 -12.58 -1.26
C PRO A 89 8.11 -12.20 0.08
N GLY A 90 7.15 -11.26 0.08
CA GLY A 90 6.43 -10.83 1.27
C GLY A 90 7.15 -9.76 2.10
N VAL A 91 7.92 -8.87 1.46
CA VAL A 91 8.39 -7.63 2.12
C VAL A 91 7.17 -6.81 2.51
N ASN A 92 7.13 -6.34 3.76
CA ASN A 92 6.04 -5.50 4.25
C ASN A 92 6.54 -4.13 4.72
N THR A 93 7.82 -3.83 4.57
CA THR A 93 8.38 -2.53 4.96
C THR A 93 9.57 -2.18 4.08
N VAL A 94 9.62 -0.95 3.57
CA VAL A 94 10.82 -0.40 2.93
C VAL A 94 11.40 0.73 3.77
N ARG A 95 12.73 0.81 3.82
CA ARG A 95 13.43 1.94 4.45
C ARG A 95 14.00 2.86 3.39
N LEU A 96 13.56 4.12 3.40
CA LEU A 96 14.09 5.19 2.56
C LEU A 96 15.23 5.91 3.28
N TYR A 97 16.28 6.24 2.52
CA TYR A 97 17.49 6.91 3.02
C TYR A 97 17.54 8.40 2.65
N SER A 98 16.88 8.77 1.55
CA SER A 98 16.74 10.16 1.13
C SER A 98 15.31 10.41 0.69
N VAL A 99 14.74 11.50 1.19
CA VAL A 99 13.40 12.01 0.85
C VAL A 99 13.52 13.52 0.78
N ASP A 100 13.13 14.11 -0.33
CA ASP A 100 13.08 15.56 -0.54
C ASP A 100 11.67 16.06 -0.18
N PRO A 101 11.46 16.74 0.95
CA PRO A 101 10.13 17.17 1.39
C PRO A 101 9.50 18.23 0.48
N SER A 102 10.24 18.78 -0.50
CA SER A 102 9.70 19.70 -1.49
C SER A 102 9.01 18.99 -2.67
N LYS A 103 9.21 17.67 -2.82
CA LYS A 103 8.62 16.86 -3.89
C LYS A 103 7.33 16.16 -3.44
N LYS A 104 6.59 15.64 -4.42
CA LYS A 104 5.40 14.82 -4.20
C LYS A 104 5.76 13.34 -4.13
N HIS A 105 5.11 12.62 -3.22
CA HIS A 105 5.29 11.16 -2.98
C HIS A 105 3.95 10.43 -2.91
N ASP A 106 2.87 11.10 -3.29
CA ASP A 106 1.51 10.59 -3.09
C ASP A 106 1.35 9.26 -3.85
N LYS A 107 1.90 9.16 -5.07
CA LYS A 107 1.85 7.93 -5.87
C LYS A 107 2.69 6.81 -5.27
N PHE A 108 3.89 7.12 -4.80
CA PHE A 108 4.78 6.12 -4.20
C PHE A 108 4.15 5.54 -2.92
N ILE A 109 3.61 6.39 -2.06
CA ILE A 109 2.96 5.97 -0.81
C ILE A 109 1.68 5.19 -1.10
N SER A 110 0.84 5.62 -2.04
CA SER A 110 -0.34 4.86 -2.45
C SER A 110 0.03 3.48 -3.00
N ALA A 111 1.03 3.38 -3.88
CA ALA A 111 1.47 2.10 -4.42
C ALA A 111 2.08 1.17 -3.35
N CYS A 112 2.80 1.74 -2.37
CA CYS A 112 3.25 0.98 -1.20
C CYS A 112 2.07 0.46 -0.38
N SER A 113 1.05 1.29 -0.15
CA SER A 113 -0.17 0.91 0.57
C SER A 113 -0.90 -0.24 -0.14
N ASP A 114 -1.10 -0.12 -1.45
CA ASP A 114 -1.74 -1.14 -2.28
C ASP A 114 -0.98 -2.49 -2.25
N ALA A 115 0.35 -2.43 -2.12
CA ALA A 115 1.22 -3.59 -2.03
C ALA A 115 1.36 -4.18 -0.62
N GLY A 116 0.75 -3.58 0.41
CA GLY A 116 0.93 -4.02 1.80
C GLY A 116 2.28 -3.65 2.42
N ILE A 117 2.95 -2.63 1.88
CA ILE A 117 4.28 -2.19 2.26
C ILE A 117 4.20 -0.89 3.06
N TYR A 118 4.69 -0.91 4.30
CA TYR A 118 4.91 0.28 5.12
C TYR A 118 6.23 0.97 4.77
N VAL A 119 6.35 2.26 5.08
CA VAL A 119 7.56 3.04 4.77
C VAL A 119 8.20 3.56 6.04
N LEU A 120 9.49 3.28 6.22
CA LEU A 120 10.34 3.88 7.25
C LEU A 120 11.20 4.97 6.61
N VAL A 121 10.97 6.22 6.99
CA VAL A 121 11.69 7.39 6.46
C VAL A 121 12.84 7.77 7.39
N GLY A 122 14.07 7.81 6.86
CA GLY A 122 15.20 8.40 7.57
C GLY A 122 15.06 9.92 7.63
N MET A 123 15.07 10.51 8.83
CA MET A 123 14.98 11.97 9.01
C MET A 123 16.25 12.72 8.60
N ALA A 124 17.40 12.05 8.63
CA ALA A 124 18.67 12.58 8.14
C ALA A 124 19.01 11.86 6.84
N ALA A 125 18.97 12.59 5.73
CA ALA A 125 19.73 12.23 4.54
C ALA A 125 21.17 12.70 4.78
N PRO A 126 22.20 11.83 4.66
CA PRO A 126 23.59 12.23 4.83
C PRO A 126 24.09 13.19 3.75
#